data_AF-A0A517TBQ5-F1
#
_entry.id   AF-A0A517TBQ5-F1
#
_cell.length_a   1.000
_cell.length_b   1.000
_cell.length_c   1.000
_cell.angle_alpha   90.00
_cell.angle_beta   90.00
_cell.angle_gamma   90.00
#
_symmetry.space_group_name_H-M   'P 1'
#
loop_
_entity.id
_entity.type
_entity.pdbx_description
1 polymer ?
#
loop_
_entity_poly.entity_id
_entity_poly.type
_entity_poly.pdbx_seq_one_letter_code
_entity_poly.pdbx_strand_id
1 'polypeptide(L)'
;MYGKQKSATHETDCADSDMAQVRTEGDLLCVQLVTGPSHAWLGVKFGDACEEPMVVKRPPRGNCNHGEIDQRQLVETITSVVESQCLHVERIEYVANDSPDYFLYAYCAHLLAQHAKQKQE
;
A
#
# COMPACT_ATOMS: atom_id res chain seq x y z
N MET A 1 6.56 49.00 -29.35
CA MET A 1 5.42 48.07 -29.50
C MET A 1 5.87 46.86 -30.30
N TYR A 2 5.27 45.71 -30.01
CA TYR A 2 5.49 44.38 -30.57
C TYR A 2 6.64 43.56 -29.98
N GLY A 3 6.34 42.95 -28.84
CA GLY A 3 6.86 41.63 -28.51
C GLY A 3 6.24 40.58 -29.42
N LYS A 4 7.02 39.55 -29.78
CA LYS A 4 6.51 38.31 -30.36
C LYS A 4 7.38 37.13 -29.91
N GLN A 5 6.81 36.42 -28.93
CA GLN A 5 6.75 34.95 -28.79
C GLN A 5 8.05 34.17 -28.96
N LYS A 6 8.67 33.85 -27.80
CA LYS A 6 9.46 32.62 -27.65
C LYS A 6 8.48 31.45 -27.66
N SER A 7 8.62 30.57 -28.65
CA SER A 7 7.99 29.25 -28.66
C SER A 7 8.51 28.47 -27.46
N ALA A 8 7.67 28.31 -26.43
CA ALA A 8 7.88 27.31 -25.41
C ALA A 8 7.52 25.95 -26.04
N THR A 9 8.53 25.10 -26.20
CA THR A 9 8.34 23.67 -26.34
C THR A 9 7.54 23.22 -25.13
N HIS A 10 6.26 22.91 -25.35
CA HIS A 10 5.46 22.15 -24.39
C HIS A 10 5.89 20.69 -24.59
N GLU A 11 7.07 20.36 -24.09
CA GLU A 11 7.35 18.99 -23.68
C GLU A 11 6.46 18.77 -22.47
N THR A 12 5.31 18.17 -22.72
CA THR A 12 4.52 17.56 -21.66
C THR A 12 5.38 16.42 -21.14
N ASP A 13 6.15 16.71 -20.09
CA ASP A 13 6.74 15.70 -19.23
C ASP A 13 5.60 14.76 -18.81
N CYS A 14 5.60 13.57 -19.40
CA CYS A 14 4.91 12.41 -18.85
C CYS A 14 5.69 12.01 -17.59
N ALA A 15 5.61 12.84 -16.55
CA ALA A 15 6.23 12.57 -15.26
C ALA A 15 5.44 11.46 -14.55
N ASP A 16 6.07 10.30 -14.45
CA ASP A 16 5.91 9.30 -13.39
C ASP A 16 4.49 8.82 -13.09
N SER A 17 3.97 7.95 -13.96
CA SER A 17 2.91 7.02 -13.57
C SER A 17 3.46 5.99 -12.57
N ASP A 18 2.81 5.87 -11.41
CA ASP A 18 2.80 4.71 -10.50
C ASP A 18 4.10 4.32 -9.77
N MET A 19 4.66 5.22 -8.96
CA MET A 19 5.54 4.83 -7.86
C MET A 19 4.70 4.61 -6.59
N ALA A 20 4.57 3.36 -6.14
CA ALA A 20 3.98 3.03 -4.86
C ALA A 20 4.80 3.66 -3.72
N GLN A 21 4.34 4.77 -3.16
CA GLN A 21 5.06 5.46 -2.09
C GLN A 21 4.66 4.88 -0.74
N VAL A 22 5.63 4.30 -0.03
CA VAL A 22 5.49 3.96 1.39
C VAL A 22 5.51 5.26 2.19
N ARG A 23 4.50 5.45 3.03
CA ARG A 23 4.35 6.60 3.93
C ARG A 23 4.11 6.13 5.36
N THR A 24 4.24 7.04 6.31
CA THR A 24 3.96 6.76 7.73
C THR A 24 2.71 7.51 8.17
N GLU A 25 1.75 6.80 8.75
CA GLU A 25 0.53 7.36 9.35
C GLU A 25 0.48 6.94 10.82
N GLY A 26 0.99 7.78 11.73
CA GLY A 26 1.15 7.41 13.14
C GLY A 26 2.24 6.35 13.33
N ASP A 27 1.87 5.20 13.89
CA ASP A 27 2.75 4.02 14.06
C ASP A 27 2.64 3.02 12.88
N LEU A 28 1.83 3.31 11.86
CA LEU A 28 1.68 2.47 10.68
C LEU A 28 2.63 2.89 9.55
N LEU A 29 3.21 1.90 8.89
CA LEU A 29 3.70 2.06 7.52
C LEU A 29 2.58 1.72 6.55
N CYS A 30 2.31 2.61 5.61
CA CYS A 30 1.19 2.51 4.70
C CYS A 30 1.65 2.61 3.25
N VAL A 31 0.99 1.86 2.38
CA VAL A 31 1.17 1.93 0.93
C VAL A 31 -0.18 1.85 0.25
N GLN A 32 -0.29 2.50 -0.90
CA GLN A 32 -1.45 2.41 -1.76
C GLN A 32 -1.00 2.06 -3.16
N LEU A 33 -1.69 1.09 -3.77
CA LEU A 33 -1.50 0.66 -5.13
C LEU A 33 -2.79 0.79 -5.90
N VAL A 34 -2.70 1.29 -7.13
CA VAL A 34 -3.78 1.34 -8.10
C VAL A 34 -3.22 0.77 -9.40
N THR A 35 -3.81 -0.32 -9.91
CA THR A 35 -3.32 -1.03 -11.11
C THR A 35 -4.34 -0.97 -12.25
N GLY A 36 -5.15 0.10 -12.29
CA GLY A 36 -6.28 0.26 -13.21
C GLY A 36 -7.61 -0.01 -12.49
N PRO A 37 -8.32 -1.12 -12.78
CA PRO A 37 -9.59 -1.42 -12.12
C PRO A 37 -9.40 -1.84 -10.65
N SER A 38 -8.23 -2.39 -10.33
CA SER A 38 -7.92 -2.89 -8.99
C SER A 38 -7.11 -1.90 -8.17
N HIS A 39 -7.34 -1.89 -6.87
CA HIS A 39 -6.55 -1.10 -5.93
C HIS A 39 -6.55 -1.73 -4.54
N ALA A 40 -5.47 -1.45 -3.81
CA ALA A 40 -5.29 -1.87 -2.44
C ALA A 40 -4.57 -0.77 -1.65
N TRP A 41 -5.11 -0.46 -0.48
CA TRP A 41 -4.47 0.30 0.57
C TRP A 41 -4.18 -0.65 1.73
N LEU A 42 -2.92 -0.67 2.16
CA LEU A 42 -2.48 -1.50 3.26
C LEU A 42 -1.70 -0.65 4.26
N GLY A 43 -2.07 -0.74 5.54
CA GLY A 43 -1.31 -0.24 6.67
C GLY A 43 -0.81 -1.39 7.53
N VAL A 44 0.47 -1.40 7.88
CA VAL A 44 1.07 -2.40 8.76
C VAL A 44 1.84 -1.72 9.88
N LYS A 45 1.61 -2.17 11.11
CA LYS A 45 2.50 -1.94 12.23
C LYS A 45 3.38 -3.16 12.41
N PHE A 46 4.69 -2.97 12.34
CA PHE A 46 5.67 -4.00 12.68
C PHE A 46 5.99 -3.92 14.18
N GLY A 47 6.19 -5.06 14.82
CA GLY A 47 6.45 -5.14 16.25
C GLY A 47 7.16 -6.43 16.63
N ASP A 48 7.07 -6.80 17.91
CA ASP A 48 7.57 -8.07 18.41
C ASP A 48 6.72 -9.26 17.90
N ALA A 49 7.27 -10.47 18.01
CA ALA A 49 6.54 -11.69 17.65
C ALA A 49 5.22 -11.79 18.42
N CYS A 50 4.11 -11.76 17.69
CA CYS A 50 2.76 -11.94 18.20
C CYS A 50 2.14 -13.18 17.53
N GLU A 51 1.34 -13.96 18.27
CA GLU A 51 0.67 -15.14 17.71
C GLU A 51 -0.38 -14.78 16.65
N GLU A 52 -1.09 -13.66 16.82
CA GLU A 52 -2.09 -13.18 15.85
C GLU A 52 -2.08 -11.64 15.75
N PRO A 53 -1.97 -11.06 14.55
CA PRO A 53 -1.98 -9.61 14.37
C PRO A 53 -3.38 -9.03 14.61
N MET A 54 -3.45 -7.84 15.21
CA MET A 54 -4.69 -7.08 15.31
C MET A 54 -5.13 -6.63 13.91
N VAL A 55 -6.36 -6.93 13.52
CA VAL A 55 -6.89 -6.51 12.21
C VAL A 55 -7.94 -5.43 12.36
N VAL A 56 -7.76 -4.30 11.65
CA VAL A 56 -8.68 -3.18 11.64
C VAL A 56 -9.21 -2.92 10.23
N LYS A 57 -10.51 -3.14 10.05
CA LYS A 57 -11.22 -2.81 8.81
C LYS A 57 -11.57 -1.31 8.80
N ARG A 58 -10.97 -0.55 7.89
CA ARG A 58 -11.25 0.88 7.72
C ARG A 58 -12.52 1.09 6.89
N PRO A 59 -13.22 2.23 7.08
CA PRO A 59 -14.38 2.58 6.26
C PRO A 59 -14.04 2.57 4.77
N PRO A 60 -15.03 2.29 3.90
CA PRO A 60 -14.88 2.38 2.47
C PRO A 60 -14.33 3.73 2.00
N ARG A 61 -13.53 3.73 0.94
CA ARG A 61 -13.12 4.95 0.24
C ARG A 61 -13.75 4.98 -1.15
N GLY A 62 -14.49 6.05 -1.44
CA GLY A 62 -15.24 6.18 -2.70
C GLY A 62 -16.40 5.18 -2.82
N ASN A 63 -16.85 4.97 -4.05
CA ASN A 63 -18.04 4.16 -4.38
C ASN A 63 -17.68 2.87 -5.14
N CYS A 64 -16.43 2.40 -5.05
CA CYS A 64 -16.00 1.16 -5.70
C CYS A 64 -16.66 -0.06 -5.03
N ASN A 65 -17.03 -1.05 -5.85
CA ASN A 65 -17.67 -2.29 -5.41
C ASN A 65 -16.92 -3.50 -5.97
N HIS A 66 -15.83 -3.87 -5.31
CA HIS A 66 -14.94 -4.95 -5.75
C HIS A 66 -15.22 -6.31 -5.10
N GLY A 67 -16.22 -6.37 -4.21
CA GLY A 67 -16.54 -7.54 -3.39
C GLY A 67 -16.05 -7.38 -1.95
N GLU A 68 -16.16 -8.47 -1.17
CA GLU A 68 -15.71 -8.51 0.22
C GLU A 68 -14.31 -9.13 0.30
N ILE A 69 -13.47 -8.55 1.17
CA ILE A 69 -12.16 -9.09 1.51
C ILE A 69 -12.33 -10.17 2.56
N ASP A 70 -11.84 -11.38 2.29
CA ASP A 70 -11.70 -12.43 3.30
C ASP A 70 -10.54 -12.05 4.23
N GLN A 71 -10.90 -11.68 5.46
CA GLN A 71 -9.94 -11.24 6.45
C GLN A 71 -8.92 -12.33 6.79
N ARG A 72 -9.31 -13.61 6.78
CA ARG A 72 -8.39 -14.71 7.09
C ARG A 72 -7.34 -14.83 6.00
N GLN A 73 -7.78 -14.85 4.74
CA GLN A 73 -6.87 -14.93 3.60
C GLN A 73 -5.95 -13.71 3.51
N LEU A 74 -6.47 -12.51 3.84
CA LEU A 74 -5.69 -11.28 3.93
C LEU A 74 -4.57 -11.40 4.97
N VAL A 75 -4.90 -11.84 6.19
CA VAL A 75 -3.92 -12.01 7.27
C VAL A 75 -2.85 -13.03 6.87
N GLU A 76 -3.26 -14.23 6.43
CA GLU A 76 -2.33 -15.29 6.01
C GLU A 76 -1.38 -14.81 4.90
N THR A 77 -1.90 -14.03 3.95
CA THR A 77 -1.10 -13.46 2.85
C THR A 77 -0.05 -12.47 3.38
N ILE A 78 -0.45 -11.54 4.24
CA ILE A 78 0.44 -10.48 4.74
C ILE A 78 1.49 -11.07 5.68
N THR A 79 1.09 -11.92 6.63
CA THR A 79 2.02 -12.50 7.61
C THR A 79 3.04 -13.39 6.90
N SER A 80 2.64 -14.24 5.96
CA SER A 80 3.57 -15.09 5.20
C SER A 80 4.66 -14.28 4.49
N VAL A 81 4.31 -13.17 3.84
CA VAL A 81 5.27 -12.30 3.16
C VAL A 81 6.20 -11.61 4.16
N VAL A 82 5.66 -11.07 5.25
CA VAL A 82 6.44 -10.32 6.24
C VAL A 82 7.39 -11.24 7.02
N GLU A 83 6.94 -12.43 7.39
CA GLU A 83 7.74 -13.43 8.12
C GLU A 83 8.88 -13.99 7.26
N SER A 84 8.68 -14.13 5.94
CA SER A 84 9.76 -14.49 5.01
C SER A 84 10.91 -13.45 5.02
N GLN A 85 10.63 -12.26 5.55
CA GLN A 85 11.60 -11.18 5.72
C GLN A 85 12.08 -11.05 7.18
N CYS A 86 11.84 -12.02 8.06
CA CYS A 86 12.26 -11.98 9.47
C CYS A 86 11.70 -10.76 10.24
N LEU A 87 10.50 -10.32 9.89
CA LEU A 87 9.75 -9.28 10.61
C LEU A 87 8.45 -9.88 11.16
N HIS A 88 7.85 -9.21 12.14
CA HIS A 88 6.55 -9.60 12.70
C HIS A 88 5.53 -8.47 12.55
N VAL A 89 4.27 -8.87 12.35
CA VAL A 89 3.14 -7.96 12.21
C VAL A 89 2.38 -7.88 13.53
N GLU A 90 2.26 -6.68 14.08
CA GLU A 90 1.44 -6.42 15.27
C GLU A 90 0.02 -6.02 14.87
N ARG A 91 -0.12 -5.22 13.80
CA ARG A 91 -1.42 -4.70 13.34
C ARG A 91 -1.48 -4.59 11.83
N ILE A 92 -2.63 -4.96 11.26
CA ILE A 92 -2.99 -4.84 9.85
C ILE A 92 -4.21 -3.92 9.74
N GLU A 93 -4.13 -2.92 8.88
CA GLU A 93 -5.27 -2.12 8.46
C GLU A 93 -5.51 -2.23 6.96
N TYR A 94 -6.77 -2.36 6.57
CA TYR A 94 -7.19 -2.40 5.17
C TYR A 94 -8.50 -1.63 4.95
N VAL A 95 -8.76 -1.21 3.72
CA VAL A 95 -10.01 -0.52 3.36
C VAL A 95 -11.06 -1.54 2.92
N ALA A 96 -12.26 -1.44 3.47
CA ALA A 96 -13.32 -2.43 3.32
C ALA A 96 -13.75 -2.77 1.88
N ASN A 97 -13.66 -1.80 0.97
CA ASN A 97 -14.15 -1.91 -0.41
C ASN A 97 -13.02 -1.96 -1.46
N ASP A 98 -11.77 -2.15 -1.02
CA ASP A 98 -10.65 -2.38 -1.92
C ASP A 98 -10.78 -3.72 -2.64
N SER A 99 -10.01 -3.91 -3.70
CA SER A 99 -10.05 -5.13 -4.50
C SER A 99 -9.62 -6.34 -3.67
N PRO A 100 -10.38 -7.46 -3.67
CA PRO A 100 -9.99 -8.71 -3.01
C PRO A 100 -8.92 -9.46 -3.82
N ASP A 101 -7.89 -8.73 -4.26
CA ASP A 101 -6.74 -9.24 -4.98
C ASP A 101 -5.58 -9.37 -4.00
N TYR A 102 -5.42 -10.58 -3.46
CA TYR A 102 -4.40 -10.88 -2.46
C TYR A 102 -2.98 -10.79 -3.03
N PHE A 103 -2.79 -10.83 -4.34
CA PHE A 103 -1.49 -10.56 -4.94
C PHE A 103 -1.07 -9.10 -4.73
N LEU A 104 -2.02 -8.15 -4.85
CA LEU A 104 -1.75 -6.74 -4.54
C LEU A 104 -1.39 -6.55 -3.07
N TYR A 105 -2.10 -7.22 -2.15
CA TYR A 105 -1.77 -7.15 -0.72
C TYR A 105 -0.42 -7.79 -0.38
N ALA A 106 -0.07 -8.91 -1.02
CA ALA A 106 1.25 -9.52 -0.89
C ALA A 106 2.36 -8.57 -1.35
N TYR A 107 2.15 -7.90 -2.49
CA TYR A 107 3.12 -6.93 -3.01
C TYR A 107 3.20 -5.67 -2.12
N CYS A 108 2.07 -5.15 -1.63
CA CYS A 108 2.06 -4.09 -0.62
C CYS A 108 2.87 -4.48 0.62
N ALA A 109 2.62 -5.67 1.17
CA ALA A 109 3.33 -6.17 2.36
C ALA A 109 4.83 -6.30 2.10
N HIS A 110 5.23 -6.74 0.90
CA HIS A 110 6.63 -6.80 0.50
C HIS A 110 7.30 -5.42 0.52
N LEU A 111 6.67 -4.40 -0.09
CA LEU A 111 7.17 -3.03 -0.11
C LEU A 111 7.32 -2.45 1.30
N LEU A 112 6.32 -2.66 2.16
CA LEU A 112 6.34 -2.20 3.55
C LEU A 112 7.47 -2.87 4.36
N ALA A 113 7.65 -4.18 4.20
CA ALA A 113 8.69 -4.94 4.89
C ALA A 113 10.10 -4.54 4.44
N GLN A 114 10.32 -4.33 3.13
CA GLN A 114 11.60 -3.81 2.63
C GLN A 114 11.91 -2.42 3.21
N HIS A 115 10.92 -1.52 3.23
CA HIS A 115 11.10 -0.20 3.80
C HIS A 115 11.38 -0.24 5.30
N ALA A 116 10.73 -1.15 6.05
CA ALA A 116 10.97 -1.33 7.47
C ALA A 116 12.41 -1.77 7.78
N LYS A 117 12.98 -2.67 6.96
CA LYS A 117 14.38 -3.12 7.11
C LYS A 117 15.39 -2.01 6.90
N GLN A 118 15.19 -1.19 5.86
CA GLN A 118 16.09 -0.09 5.54
C GLN A 118 16.17 0.98 6.66
N LYS A 119 15.17 1.05 7.54
CA LYS A 119 15.19 1.95 8.71
C LYS A 119 15.91 1.38 9.93
N GLN A 120 16.27 0.09 9.91
CA GLN A 120 16.97 -0.59 11.01
C GLN A 120 18.49 -0.64 10.80
N GLU A 121 18.97 -0.34 9.59
CA GLU A 121 20.39 -0.22 9.23
C GLU A 121 20.91 1.21 9.44
#